data_AF-A0A2Z5WUC5-F1
#
_entry.id   AF-A0A2Z5WUC5-F1
#
_cell.length_a   1.000
_cell.length_b   1.000
_cell.length_c   1.000
_cell.angle_alpha   90.00
_cell.angle_beta   90.00
_cell.angle_gamma   90.00
#
_symmetry.space_group_name_H-M   'P 1'
#
loop_
_entity.id
_entity.type
_entity.pdbx_description
1 polymer ?
#
loop_
_entity_poly.entity_id
_entity_poly.type
_entity_poly.pdbx_seq_one_letter_code
_entity_poly.pdbx_strand_id
1 'polypeptide(L)'
;MITITPTFEVPAEIAKGLTDGIYYRDGGVIREVVGKKHIVTWLREAPNASVNNLPSLLDIASSASILNLGISVMGFAVVLHKLKDLEESLQKIQKTLEKIDRKIDLGFYANFRAALDLATNAFAMNQLETRKNMAIQAINRFLEAEHIYLDYIDKELEQRSKLVHEYLLTLSLAYIAEARCHLELEESDVALQRLEAGSRVISDRIRKYIDILLTSNPAAYLHPKFKDEIGLSRLTKVYQWIDPSLDAAAVFEMHRDNIFSLKKDQGSESDYQWVRKLPQAIVAKSEVQGSAWGNNREMRTEAMRRLPKVFTTMESMIETIQRFDAYQFEVKAISKLGISFREWTLLAPVGKQQSEDRALMYLIPSTPVEA
;
A
#
# COMPACT_ATOMS: atom_id res chain seq x y z
N MET A 1 -33.21 5.35 7.47
CA MET A 1 -31.85 5.94 7.45
C MET A 1 -30.89 4.90 7.95
N ILE A 2 -29.76 4.71 7.28
CA ILE A 2 -28.71 3.80 7.75
C ILE A 2 -27.99 4.52 8.90
N THR A 3 -27.96 3.92 10.08
CA THR A 3 -27.14 4.41 11.20
C THR A 3 -25.79 3.69 11.22
N ILE A 4 -24.75 4.37 11.72
CA ILE A 4 -23.41 3.82 11.92
C ILE A 4 -23.13 3.70 13.42
N THR A 5 -22.74 2.51 13.85
CA THR A 5 -22.34 2.22 15.23
C THR A 5 -20.83 1.99 15.30
N PRO A 6 -20.06 2.93 15.88
CA PRO A 6 -18.64 2.72 16.12
C PRO A 6 -18.41 1.82 17.35
N THR A 7 -17.50 0.85 17.23
CA THR A 7 -17.08 -0.04 18.33
C THR A 7 -15.60 -0.42 18.24
N PHE A 8 -14.97 -0.75 19.36
CA PHE A 8 -13.61 -1.33 19.40
C PHE A 8 -13.60 -2.87 19.42
N GLU A 9 -14.76 -3.48 19.57
CA GLU A 9 -14.92 -4.94 19.60
C GLU A 9 -15.41 -5.45 18.25
N VAL A 10 -14.77 -6.50 17.74
CA VAL A 10 -15.24 -7.20 16.54
C VAL A 10 -16.55 -7.91 16.89
N PRO A 11 -17.67 -7.62 16.21
CA PRO A 11 -18.90 -8.38 16.41
C PRO A 11 -18.68 -9.86 16.09
N ALA A 12 -19.23 -10.75 16.93
CA ALA A 12 -19.06 -12.20 16.77
C ALA A 12 -19.47 -12.71 15.38
N GLU A 13 -20.50 -12.11 14.79
CA GLU A 13 -20.96 -12.44 13.43
C GLU A 13 -19.94 -12.10 12.35
N ILE A 14 -19.23 -10.97 12.49
CA ILE A 14 -18.17 -10.57 11.55
C ILE A 14 -16.96 -11.48 11.72
N ALA A 15 -16.55 -11.76 12.96
CA ALA A 15 -15.44 -12.67 13.25
C ALA A 15 -15.71 -14.09 12.70
N LYS A 16 -16.93 -14.59 12.91
CA LYS A 16 -17.36 -15.89 12.38
C LYS A 16 -17.41 -15.87 10.86
N GLY A 17 -18.00 -14.84 10.24
CA GLY A 17 -18.09 -14.74 8.79
C GLY A 17 -16.73 -14.64 8.09
N LEU A 18 -15.73 -14.01 8.71
CA LEU A 18 -14.34 -14.04 8.23
C LEU A 18 -13.72 -15.44 8.34
N THR A 19 -13.98 -16.15 9.43
CA THR A 19 -13.47 -17.52 9.66
C THR A 19 -14.09 -18.52 8.69
N ASP A 20 -15.40 -18.39 8.46
CA ASP A 20 -16.19 -19.26 7.58
C ASP A 20 -15.99 -18.92 6.09
N GLY A 21 -15.24 -17.86 5.76
CA GLY A 21 -15.00 -17.42 4.38
C GLY A 21 -16.22 -16.77 3.70
N ILE A 22 -17.20 -16.33 4.48
CA ILE A 22 -18.38 -15.59 4.00
C ILE A 22 -18.01 -14.12 3.75
N TYR A 23 -17.09 -13.60 4.56
CA TYR A 23 -16.55 -12.25 4.45
C TYR A 23 -15.08 -12.26 4.11
N TYR A 24 -14.61 -11.21 3.45
CA TYR A 24 -13.19 -10.96 3.21
C TYR A 24 -12.84 -9.50 3.49
N ARG A 25 -11.59 -9.25 3.90
CA ARG A 25 -11.06 -7.89 4.08
C ARG A 25 -10.46 -7.39 2.78
N ASP A 26 -10.80 -6.16 2.42
CA ASP A 26 -10.33 -5.44 1.25
C ASP A 26 -9.86 -4.06 1.71
N GLY A 27 -8.57 -3.93 2.03
CA GLY A 27 -8.01 -2.73 2.65
C GLY A 27 -8.79 -2.32 3.92
N GLY A 28 -9.35 -1.12 3.90
CA GLY A 28 -10.11 -0.53 5.00
C GLY A 28 -11.51 -1.09 5.25
N VAL A 29 -11.98 -2.07 4.48
CA VAL A 29 -13.37 -2.57 4.59
C VAL A 29 -13.45 -4.09 4.69
N ILE A 30 -14.55 -4.58 5.26
CA ILE A 30 -14.94 -5.99 5.22
C ILE A 30 -16.19 -6.12 4.36
N ARG A 31 -16.17 -7.09 3.43
CA ARG A 31 -17.19 -7.28 2.40
C ARG A 31 -17.65 -8.73 2.30
N GLU A 32 -18.86 -8.91 1.78
CA GLU A 32 -19.39 -10.22 1.39
C GLU A 32 -18.60 -10.82 0.22
N VAL A 33 -18.24 -12.11 0.29
CA VAL A 33 -17.56 -12.84 -0.79
C VAL A 33 -18.50 -13.08 -1.97
N VAL A 34 -19.76 -13.45 -1.68
CA VAL A 34 -20.77 -13.84 -2.68
C VAL A 34 -21.85 -12.76 -2.78
N GLY A 35 -22.37 -12.55 -3.99
CA GLY A 35 -23.45 -11.59 -4.25
C GLY A 35 -22.93 -10.22 -4.69
N LYS A 36 -23.60 -9.14 -4.28
CA LYS A 36 -23.24 -7.77 -4.65
C LYS A 36 -22.00 -7.23 -3.92
N LYS A 37 -21.38 -8.05 -3.05
CA LYS A 37 -20.19 -7.71 -2.27
C LYS A 37 -20.38 -6.45 -1.42
N HIS A 38 -21.51 -6.39 -0.70
CA HIS A 38 -21.83 -5.26 0.18
C HIS A 38 -20.79 -5.11 1.28
N ILE A 39 -20.64 -3.86 1.73
CA ILE A 39 -19.79 -3.51 2.85
C ILE A 39 -20.54 -3.83 4.14
N VAL A 40 -19.92 -4.69 4.94
CA VAL A 40 -20.42 -5.14 6.25
C VAL A 40 -19.86 -4.25 7.35
N THR A 41 -18.63 -3.74 7.21
CA THR A 41 -18.05 -2.77 8.15
C THR A 41 -16.85 -2.04 7.54
N TRP A 42 -16.58 -0.83 8.02
CA TRP A 42 -15.32 -0.11 7.79
C TRP A 42 -14.39 -0.26 9.00
N LEU A 43 -13.10 -0.34 8.71
CA LEU A 43 -12.01 -0.42 9.66
C LEU A 43 -11.31 0.95 9.71
N ARG A 44 -11.02 1.41 10.92
CA ARG A 44 -10.19 2.59 11.15
C ARG A 44 -9.11 2.25 12.16
N GLU A 45 -7.90 2.74 11.96
CA GLU A 45 -6.92 2.69 13.04
C GLU A 45 -7.34 3.61 14.19
N ALA A 46 -7.12 3.16 15.42
CA ALA A 46 -7.26 4.04 16.57
C ALA A 46 -6.13 5.10 16.56
N PRO A 47 -6.39 6.33 17.02
CA PRO A 47 -5.34 7.34 17.20
C PRO A 47 -4.23 6.77 18.10
N ASN A 48 -2.98 6.82 17.64
CA ASN A 48 -1.78 6.30 18.33
C ASN A 48 -1.62 4.77 18.39
N ALA A 49 -2.45 4.00 17.71
CA ALA A 49 -2.24 2.56 17.58
C ALA A 49 -1.09 2.23 16.62
N SER A 50 -0.09 1.49 17.10
CA SER A 50 0.88 0.85 16.21
C SER A 50 0.21 -0.37 15.56
N VAL A 51 0.06 -0.35 14.23
CA VAL A 51 -0.58 -1.39 13.40
C VAL A 51 0.11 -2.77 13.54
N ASN A 52 1.25 -2.82 14.21
CA ASN A 52 2.08 -4.02 14.37
C ASN A 52 1.46 -5.11 15.26
N ASN A 53 0.41 -4.82 16.04
CA ASN A 53 -0.23 -5.79 16.97
C ASN A 53 -1.71 -6.02 16.67
N LEU A 54 -2.05 -6.34 15.42
CA LEU A 54 -3.41 -6.72 15.06
C LEU A 54 -3.69 -8.19 15.44
N PRO A 55 -4.89 -8.53 15.96
CA PRO A 55 -5.25 -9.91 16.23
C PRO A 55 -5.21 -10.76 14.95
N SER A 56 -4.73 -12.00 15.10
CA SER A 56 -4.38 -12.88 13.99
C SER A 56 -5.51 -13.28 13.03
N LEU A 57 -6.76 -12.98 13.39
CA LEU A 57 -7.93 -13.21 12.54
C LEU A 57 -7.98 -12.27 11.31
N LEU A 58 -7.25 -11.15 11.34
CA LEU A 58 -7.19 -10.13 10.27
C LEU A 58 -5.85 -10.12 9.51
N ASP A 59 -4.97 -11.10 9.77
CA ASP A 59 -3.57 -11.19 9.31
C ASP A 59 -3.38 -11.30 7.79
N ILE A 60 -4.45 -11.22 7.00
CA ILE A 60 -4.34 -11.46 5.56
C ILE A 60 -3.74 -10.28 4.78
N ALA A 61 -3.64 -9.05 5.31
CA ALA A 61 -2.86 -7.98 4.64
C ALA A 61 -2.58 -6.69 5.48
N SER A 62 -2.76 -6.71 6.81
CA SER A 62 -2.83 -5.47 7.59
C SER A 62 -1.48 -4.85 8.01
N SER A 63 -0.37 -5.60 8.01
CA SER A 63 0.93 -5.11 8.51
C SER A 63 1.84 -4.47 7.47
N ALA A 64 1.48 -4.50 6.18
CA ALA A 64 2.41 -4.14 5.11
C ALA A 64 2.19 -2.77 4.46
N SER A 65 0.96 -2.23 4.38
CA SER A 65 0.75 -0.94 3.69
C SER A 65 1.01 0.27 4.58
N ILE A 66 1.70 1.24 3.99
CA ILE A 66 2.05 2.52 4.59
C ILE A 66 0.85 3.47 4.60
N LEU A 67 -0.29 3.16 3.98
CA LEU A 67 -1.49 4.02 4.08
C LEU A 67 -2.21 3.85 5.44
N ASN A 68 -3.39 4.44 5.61
CA ASN A 68 -4.28 4.16 6.75
C ASN A 68 -5.46 3.30 6.27
N LEU A 69 -6.23 2.70 7.17
CA LEU A 69 -7.41 1.93 6.81
C LEU A 69 -8.58 2.83 6.42
N GLY A 70 -8.67 4.04 6.96
CA GLY A 70 -9.66 5.05 6.54
C GLY A 70 -9.02 6.36 6.11
N ILE A 71 -9.58 7.00 5.07
CA ILE A 71 -9.15 8.33 4.62
C ILE A 71 -9.46 9.38 5.69
N SER A 72 -10.48 9.14 6.52
CA SER A 72 -10.80 9.98 7.68
C SER A 72 -9.74 9.99 8.78
N VAL A 73 -8.92 8.94 8.86
CA VAL A 73 -7.85 8.81 9.86
C VAL A 73 -6.56 9.44 9.34
N MET A 74 -6.42 9.60 8.02
CA MET A 74 -5.24 10.18 7.38
C MET A 74 -5.24 11.71 7.46
N GLY A 75 -4.88 12.24 8.63
CA GLY A 75 -4.57 13.66 8.77
C GLY A 75 -3.27 14.05 8.03
N PHE A 76 -3.11 15.31 7.65
CA PHE A 76 -1.90 15.79 6.96
C PHE A 76 -0.62 15.60 7.78
N ALA A 77 -0.70 15.61 9.12
CA ALA A 77 0.43 15.26 9.98
C ALA A 77 0.90 13.81 9.78
N VAL A 78 -0.03 12.88 9.55
CA VAL A 78 0.28 11.47 9.24
C VAL A 78 0.94 11.36 7.87
N VAL A 79 0.43 12.09 6.87
CA VAL A 79 1.05 12.14 5.53
C VAL A 79 2.46 12.73 5.58
N LEU A 80 2.67 13.78 6.38
CA LEU A 80 3.98 14.41 6.58
C LEU A 80 4.98 13.47 7.26
N HIS A 81 4.54 12.73 8.28
CA HIS A 81 5.38 11.73 8.93
C HIS A 81 5.82 10.64 7.94
N LYS A 82 4.87 10.13 7.13
CA LYS A 82 5.14 9.12 6.09
C LYS A 82 6.06 9.65 5.00
N LEU A 83 5.88 10.89 4.57
CA LEU A 83 6.78 11.55 3.62
C LEU A 83 8.20 11.63 4.16
N LYS A 84 8.37 11.94 5.44
CA LYS A 84 9.69 11.98 6.08
C LYS A 84 10.35 10.59 6.09
N ASP A 85 9.60 9.53 6.39
CA ASP A 85 10.12 8.16 6.34
C ASP A 85 10.58 7.78 4.92
N LEU A 86 9.83 8.20 3.89
CA LEU A 86 10.19 8.02 2.47
C LEU A 86 11.45 8.81 2.12
N GLU A 87 11.55 10.07 2.55
CA GLU A 87 12.74 10.91 2.35
C GLU A 87 13.98 10.24 2.97
N GLU A 88 13.88 9.72 4.19
CA GLU A 88 14.95 8.97 4.84
C GLU A 88 15.31 7.66 4.11
N SER A 89 14.32 6.93 3.59
CA SER A 89 14.54 5.73 2.76
C SER A 89 15.29 6.08 1.48
N LEU A 90 14.85 7.12 0.77
CA LEU A 90 15.51 7.60 -0.44
C LEU A 90 16.92 8.11 -0.18
N GLN A 91 17.18 8.81 0.92
CA GLN A 91 18.54 9.21 1.30
C GLN A 91 19.45 7.99 1.52
N LYS A 92 18.95 6.89 2.09
CA LYS A 92 19.70 5.63 2.22
C LYS A 92 19.96 5.01 0.85
N ILE A 93 18.98 5.05 -0.05
CA ILE A 93 19.13 4.58 -1.43
C ILE A 93 20.14 5.46 -2.19
N GLN A 94 20.07 6.78 -2.06
CA GLN A 94 20.96 7.76 -2.66
C GLN A 94 22.43 7.46 -2.30
N LYS A 95 22.74 7.24 -1.02
CA LYS A 95 24.08 6.83 -0.57
C LYS A 95 24.58 5.54 -1.23
N THR A 96 23.67 4.67 -1.64
CA THR A 96 24.00 3.45 -2.37
C THR A 96 24.21 3.73 -3.87
N LEU A 97 23.41 4.61 -4.45
CA LEU A 97 23.46 5.02 -5.85
C LEU A 97 24.62 5.98 -6.18
N GLU A 98 25.12 6.75 -5.21
CA GLU A 98 26.31 7.60 -5.37
C GLU A 98 27.55 6.77 -5.73
N LYS A 99 27.59 5.50 -5.34
CA LYS A 99 28.64 4.56 -5.74
C LYS A 99 28.67 4.29 -7.25
N ILE A 100 27.63 4.68 -7.98
CA ILE A 100 27.47 4.51 -9.43
C ILE A 100 27.06 5.83 -10.12
N ASP A 101 27.42 6.97 -9.53
CA ASP A 101 27.20 8.34 -10.05
C ASP A 101 25.76 8.66 -10.44
N ARG A 102 24.80 8.14 -9.67
CA ARG A 102 23.38 8.38 -9.88
C ARG A 102 22.79 9.22 -8.75
N LYS A 103 22.04 10.26 -9.12
CA LYS A 103 21.41 11.21 -8.20
C LYS A 103 19.90 11.14 -8.25
N ILE A 104 19.28 11.15 -7.08
CA ILE A 104 17.85 11.33 -6.87
C ILE A 104 17.60 12.84 -6.69
N ASP A 105 16.62 13.38 -7.41
CA ASP A 105 16.21 14.77 -7.22
C ASP A 105 15.32 14.89 -5.97
N LEU A 106 15.94 15.26 -4.86
CA LEU A 106 15.24 15.52 -3.59
C LEU A 106 14.49 16.86 -3.59
N GLY A 107 14.69 17.73 -4.59
CA GLY A 107 14.02 19.04 -4.68
C GLY A 107 12.50 18.92 -4.79
N PHE A 108 12.00 17.85 -5.42
CA PHE A 108 10.56 17.60 -5.55
C PHE A 108 9.89 17.18 -4.24
N TYR A 109 10.63 16.54 -3.32
CA TYR A 109 10.13 16.27 -1.96
C TYR A 109 9.91 17.56 -1.18
N ALA A 110 10.74 18.58 -1.40
CA ALA A 110 10.52 19.89 -0.79
C ALA A 110 9.23 20.55 -1.30
N ASN A 111 8.91 20.41 -2.61
CA ASN A 111 7.65 20.91 -3.16
C ASN A 111 6.44 20.17 -2.57
N PHE A 112 6.50 18.83 -2.51
CA PHE A 112 5.45 18.02 -1.90
C PHE A 112 5.25 18.36 -0.41
N ARG A 113 6.34 18.50 0.35
CA ARG A 113 6.31 18.92 1.75
C ARG A 113 5.66 20.29 1.90
N ALA A 114 6.02 21.24 1.05
CA ALA A 114 5.42 22.57 1.07
C ALA A 114 3.92 22.53 0.72
N ALA A 115 3.47 21.60 -0.13
CA ALA A 115 2.04 21.35 -0.38
C ALA A 115 1.31 20.82 0.87
N LEU A 116 1.93 19.88 1.60
CA LEU A 116 1.40 19.39 2.88
C LEU A 116 1.36 20.48 3.95
N ASP A 117 2.37 21.35 4.02
CA ASP A 117 2.38 22.47 4.96
C ASP A 117 1.23 23.45 4.66
N LEU A 118 0.99 23.75 3.38
CA LEU A 118 -0.17 24.55 2.95
C LEU A 118 -1.49 23.90 3.35
N ALA A 119 -1.65 22.60 3.10
CA ALA A 119 -2.84 21.85 3.46
C ALA A 119 -3.07 21.83 4.99
N THR A 120 -2.03 21.51 5.76
CA THR A 120 -2.08 21.48 7.23
C THR A 120 -2.51 22.84 7.79
N ASN A 121 -1.91 23.91 7.29
CA ASN A 121 -2.24 25.27 7.72
C ASN A 121 -3.66 25.65 7.32
N ALA A 122 -4.14 25.29 6.12
CA ALA A 122 -5.51 25.55 5.68
C ALA A 122 -6.53 25.02 6.70
N PHE A 123 -6.33 23.81 7.20
CA PHE A 123 -7.27 23.15 8.11
C PHE A 123 -7.15 23.55 9.57
N ALA A 124 -6.08 24.27 9.93
CA ALA A 124 -5.95 24.94 11.23
C ALA A 124 -6.59 26.34 11.27
N MET A 125 -6.94 26.92 10.10
CA MET A 125 -7.45 28.29 10.01
C MET A 125 -8.95 28.41 10.29
N ASN A 126 -9.34 29.49 10.96
CA ASN A 126 -10.74 29.79 11.30
C ASN A 126 -11.51 30.49 10.17
N GLN A 127 -10.83 31.26 9.32
CA GLN A 127 -11.48 32.02 8.25
C GLN A 127 -11.68 31.15 7.00
N LEU A 128 -12.93 31.01 6.57
CA LEU A 128 -13.33 30.13 5.46
C LEU A 128 -12.61 30.46 4.15
N GLU A 129 -12.58 31.73 3.75
CA GLU A 129 -11.94 32.16 2.49
C GLU A 129 -10.44 31.85 2.47
N THR A 130 -9.74 32.10 3.58
CA THR A 130 -8.31 31.81 3.70
C THR A 130 -8.05 30.30 3.65
N ARG A 131 -8.89 29.50 4.31
CA ARG A 131 -8.84 28.04 4.23
C ARG A 131 -9.00 27.55 2.79
N LYS A 132 -10.03 28.04 2.08
CA LYS A 132 -10.28 27.66 0.68
C LYS A 132 -9.08 28.00 -0.21
N ASN A 133 -8.58 29.23 -0.11
CA ASN A 133 -7.43 29.67 -0.91
C ASN A 133 -6.16 28.85 -0.66
N MET A 134 -5.90 28.44 0.58
CA MET A 134 -4.75 27.59 0.89
C MET A 134 -4.94 26.14 0.43
N ALA A 135 -6.15 25.59 0.57
CA ALA A 135 -6.47 24.26 0.06
C ALA A 135 -6.30 24.18 -1.46
N ILE A 136 -6.76 25.19 -2.21
CA ILE A 136 -6.59 25.28 -3.67
C ILE A 136 -5.10 25.34 -4.05
N GLN A 137 -4.28 26.11 -3.31
CA GLN A 137 -2.84 26.15 -3.56
C GLN A 137 -2.15 24.80 -3.28
N ALA A 138 -2.58 24.09 -2.23
CA ALA A 138 -2.09 22.75 -1.95
C ALA A 138 -2.47 21.77 -3.07
N ILE A 139 -3.73 21.78 -3.53
CA ILE A 139 -4.22 20.96 -4.65
C ILE A 139 -3.37 21.15 -5.90
N ASN A 140 -3.11 22.40 -6.30
CA ASN A 140 -2.29 22.68 -7.48
C ASN A 140 -0.86 22.10 -7.37
N ARG A 141 -0.27 22.11 -6.17
CA ARG A 141 1.06 21.51 -5.96
C ARG A 141 1.02 19.99 -5.91
N PHE A 142 -0.06 19.37 -5.42
CA PHE A 142 -0.22 17.92 -5.50
C PHE A 142 -0.39 17.45 -6.95
N LEU A 143 -1.11 18.21 -7.78
CA LEU A 143 -1.22 17.96 -9.22
C LEU A 143 0.13 18.10 -9.94
N GLU A 144 0.93 19.10 -9.59
CA GLU A 144 2.30 19.22 -10.10
C GLU A 144 3.14 17.99 -9.71
N ALA A 145 3.08 17.61 -8.43
CA ALA A 145 3.78 16.43 -7.92
C ALA A 145 3.35 15.13 -8.62
N GLU A 146 2.06 14.97 -8.92
CA GLU A 146 1.54 13.84 -9.70
C GLU A 146 2.30 13.70 -11.03
N HIS A 147 2.35 14.77 -11.84
CA HIS A 147 3.03 14.74 -13.13
C HIS A 147 4.50 14.36 -13.03
N ILE A 148 5.20 14.90 -12.04
CA ILE A 148 6.63 14.63 -11.82
C ILE A 148 6.85 13.17 -11.41
N TYR A 149 6.11 12.68 -10.43
CA TYR A 149 6.31 11.31 -9.93
C TYR A 149 5.88 10.27 -10.96
N LEU A 150 4.90 10.56 -11.82
CA LEU A 150 4.55 9.67 -12.94
C LEU A 150 5.71 9.49 -13.91
N ASP A 151 6.34 10.58 -14.35
CA ASP A 151 7.51 10.53 -15.24
C ASP A 151 8.68 9.77 -14.59
N TYR A 152 8.91 9.98 -13.30
CA TYR A 152 9.94 9.25 -12.56
C TYR A 152 9.63 7.76 -12.46
N ILE A 153 8.40 7.39 -12.10
CA ILE A 153 8.01 5.97 -12.02
C ILE A 153 8.22 5.30 -13.37
N ASP A 154 7.81 5.92 -14.47
CA ASP A 154 7.91 5.33 -15.80
C ASP A 154 9.38 5.14 -16.22
N LYS A 155 10.26 6.11 -15.95
CA LYS A 155 11.72 5.99 -16.15
C LYS A 155 12.35 4.89 -15.28
N GLU A 156 11.94 4.80 -14.01
CA GLU A 156 12.47 3.81 -13.08
C GLU A 156 11.99 2.38 -13.37
N LEU A 157 10.78 2.25 -13.93
CA LEU A 157 10.21 0.98 -14.39
C LEU A 157 11.04 0.40 -15.54
N GLU A 158 11.43 1.22 -16.51
CA GLU A 158 12.33 0.80 -17.60
C GLU A 158 13.67 0.27 -17.07
N GLN A 159 14.18 0.91 -16.02
CA GLN A 159 15.43 0.51 -15.37
C GLN A 159 15.26 -0.66 -14.39
N ARG A 160 14.02 -1.11 -14.14
CA ARG A 160 13.69 -2.16 -13.16
C ARG A 160 14.30 -1.87 -11.79
N SER A 161 14.22 -0.61 -11.39
CA SER A 161 14.90 -0.05 -10.23
C SER A 161 14.08 -0.19 -8.96
N LYS A 162 14.77 -0.22 -7.80
CA LYS A 162 14.12 -0.22 -6.48
C LYS A 162 13.40 1.10 -6.14
N LEU A 163 13.70 2.19 -6.86
CA LEU A 163 13.08 3.51 -6.66
C LEU A 163 11.61 3.55 -7.05
N VAL A 164 11.16 2.63 -7.93
CA VAL A 164 9.76 2.56 -8.39
C VAL A 164 8.79 2.51 -7.20
N HIS A 165 9.11 1.72 -6.18
CA HIS A 165 8.26 1.59 -4.99
C HIS A 165 8.11 2.91 -4.23
N GLU A 166 9.22 3.60 -3.98
CA GLU A 166 9.25 4.85 -3.21
C GLU A 166 8.47 5.96 -3.93
N TYR A 167 8.61 6.04 -5.25
CA TYR A 167 7.85 7.00 -6.07
C TYR A 167 6.37 6.63 -6.18
N LEU A 168 6.02 5.34 -6.31
CA LEU A 168 4.62 4.89 -6.28
C LEU A 168 3.93 5.25 -4.96
N LEU A 169 4.64 5.09 -3.84
CA LEU A 169 4.12 5.48 -2.53
C LEU A 169 3.94 6.99 -2.42
N THR A 170 4.89 7.77 -2.93
CA THR A 170 4.80 9.24 -2.88
C THR A 170 3.66 9.74 -3.74
N LEU A 171 3.48 9.17 -4.94
CA LEU A 171 2.33 9.42 -5.81
C LEU A 171 1.02 9.03 -5.12
N SER A 172 0.98 7.89 -4.43
CA SER A 172 -0.19 7.47 -3.64
C SER A 172 -0.56 8.51 -2.59
N LEU A 173 0.43 9.02 -1.84
CA LEU A 173 0.20 10.09 -0.86
C LEU A 173 -0.29 11.39 -1.52
N ALA A 174 0.17 11.71 -2.74
CA ALA A 174 -0.29 12.88 -3.50
C ALA A 174 -1.79 12.84 -3.75
N TYR A 175 -2.28 11.75 -4.36
CA TYR A 175 -3.70 11.58 -4.66
C TYR A 175 -4.56 11.61 -3.40
N ILE A 176 -4.10 11.00 -2.31
CA ILE A 176 -4.87 10.96 -1.06
C ILE A 176 -4.91 12.34 -0.41
N ALA A 177 -3.76 13.03 -0.34
CA ALA A 177 -3.69 14.38 0.22
C ALA A 177 -4.57 15.37 -0.57
N GLU A 178 -4.58 15.25 -1.90
CA GLU A 178 -5.43 16.05 -2.77
C GLU A 178 -6.91 15.72 -2.59
N ALA A 179 -7.29 14.44 -2.61
CA ALA A 179 -8.67 14.02 -2.35
C ALA A 179 -9.13 14.51 -0.97
N ARG A 180 -8.24 14.50 0.03
CA ARG A 180 -8.53 15.03 1.36
C ARG A 180 -8.77 16.53 1.35
N CYS A 181 -8.00 17.30 0.57
CA CYS A 181 -8.28 18.72 0.37
C CYS A 181 -9.67 18.96 -0.23
N HIS A 182 -10.08 18.19 -1.23
CA HIS A 182 -11.44 18.30 -1.80
C HIS A 182 -12.54 17.94 -0.80
N LEU A 183 -12.33 16.91 0.03
CA LEU A 183 -13.28 16.55 1.09
C LEU A 183 -13.47 17.66 2.13
N GLU A 184 -12.40 18.41 2.44
CA GLU A 184 -12.47 19.59 3.31
C GLU A 184 -13.15 20.80 2.65
N LEU A 185 -13.15 20.86 1.32
CA LEU A 185 -13.91 21.82 0.54
C LEU A 185 -15.37 21.39 0.31
N GLU A 186 -15.79 20.28 0.92
CA GLU A 186 -17.11 19.64 0.76
C GLU A 186 -17.38 19.15 -0.68
N GLU A 187 -16.34 19.04 -1.51
CA GLU A 187 -16.39 18.57 -2.90
C GLU A 187 -16.22 17.04 -2.97
N SER A 188 -17.14 16.31 -2.36
CA SER A 188 -17.05 14.84 -2.22
C SER A 188 -17.00 14.12 -3.57
N ASP A 189 -17.69 14.62 -4.59
CA ASP A 189 -17.68 14.03 -5.94
C ASP A 189 -16.31 14.17 -6.60
N VAL A 190 -15.65 15.32 -6.44
CA VAL A 190 -14.31 15.56 -6.98
C VAL A 190 -13.28 14.71 -6.24
N ALA A 191 -13.39 14.62 -4.91
CA ALA A 191 -12.54 13.74 -4.11
C ALA A 191 -12.66 12.27 -4.56
N LEU A 192 -13.88 11.80 -4.81
CA LEU A 192 -14.12 10.44 -5.31
C LEU A 192 -13.48 10.25 -6.69
N GLN A 193 -13.66 11.20 -7.62
CA GLN A 193 -13.02 11.14 -8.94
C GLN A 193 -11.50 11.08 -8.85
N ARG A 194 -10.89 11.83 -7.93
CA ARG A 194 -9.43 11.81 -7.71
C ARG A 194 -8.94 10.48 -7.13
N LEU A 195 -9.68 9.88 -6.21
CA LEU A 195 -9.37 8.54 -5.69
C LEU A 195 -9.51 7.46 -6.78
N GLU A 196 -10.54 7.54 -7.62
CA GLU A 196 -10.73 6.62 -8.75
C GLU A 196 -9.62 6.76 -9.80
N ALA A 197 -9.25 8.00 -10.14
CA ALA A 197 -8.14 8.28 -11.04
C ALA A 197 -6.81 7.73 -10.48
N GLY A 198 -6.52 8.01 -9.21
CA GLY A 198 -5.34 7.50 -8.52
C GLY A 198 -5.30 5.97 -8.49
N SER A 199 -6.40 5.31 -8.14
CA SER A 199 -6.49 3.84 -8.11
C SER A 199 -6.14 3.24 -9.48
N ARG A 200 -6.71 3.78 -10.58
CA ARG A 200 -6.40 3.30 -11.94
C ARG A 200 -4.92 3.52 -12.30
N VAL A 201 -4.45 4.75 -12.17
CA VAL A 201 -3.09 5.17 -12.58
C VAL A 201 -2.00 4.41 -11.81
N ILE A 202 -2.20 4.22 -10.50
CA ILE A 202 -1.26 3.53 -9.63
C ILE A 202 -1.34 2.01 -9.84
N SER A 203 -2.55 1.42 -9.95
CA SER A 203 -2.73 -0.02 -10.15
C SER A 203 -1.99 -0.52 -11.39
N ASP A 204 -2.10 0.19 -12.52
CA ASP A 204 -1.43 -0.17 -13.76
C ASP A 204 0.11 -0.26 -13.60
N ARG A 205 0.69 0.67 -12.84
CA ARG A 205 2.15 0.70 -12.58
C ARG A 205 2.58 -0.30 -11.53
N ILE A 206 1.76 -0.53 -10.50
CA ILE A 206 2.00 -1.60 -9.53
C ILE A 206 2.00 -2.95 -10.25
N ARG A 207 1.07 -3.23 -11.17
CA ARG A 207 1.06 -4.49 -11.94
C ARG A 207 2.37 -4.70 -12.70
N LYS A 208 2.82 -3.68 -13.43
CA LYS A 208 4.10 -3.72 -14.16
C LYS A 208 5.28 -3.97 -13.22
N TYR A 209 5.29 -3.32 -12.06
CA TYR A 209 6.39 -3.49 -11.11
C TYR A 209 6.36 -4.84 -10.40
N ILE A 210 5.18 -5.35 -10.03
CA ILE A 210 5.04 -6.69 -9.45
C ILE A 210 5.50 -7.76 -10.43
N ASP A 211 5.20 -7.64 -11.73
CA ASP A 211 5.74 -8.54 -12.76
C ASP A 211 7.28 -8.57 -12.76
N ILE A 212 7.91 -7.39 -12.67
CA ILE A 212 9.37 -7.26 -12.51
C ILE A 212 9.85 -7.98 -11.23
N LEU A 213 9.16 -7.75 -10.11
CA LEU A 213 9.54 -8.30 -8.80
C LEU A 213 9.29 -9.81 -8.69
N LEU A 214 8.30 -10.38 -9.38
CA LEU A 214 8.09 -11.83 -9.45
C LEU A 214 9.27 -12.54 -10.13
N THR A 215 10.12 -11.80 -10.85
CA THR A 215 11.34 -12.25 -11.52
C THR A 215 11.05 -13.22 -12.67
N SER A 216 12.10 -13.55 -13.42
CA SER A 216 12.02 -14.62 -14.43
C SER A 216 11.82 -16.03 -13.84
N ASN A 217 11.99 -16.21 -12.52
CA ASN A 217 11.75 -17.48 -11.84
C ASN A 217 11.10 -17.26 -10.46
N PRO A 218 9.75 -17.09 -10.42
CA PRO A 218 9.02 -16.81 -9.18
C PRO A 218 9.11 -17.91 -8.12
N ALA A 219 9.48 -19.14 -8.50
CA ALA A 219 9.70 -20.22 -7.54
C ALA A 219 10.86 -19.93 -6.56
N ALA A 220 11.69 -18.92 -6.82
CA ALA A 220 12.72 -18.45 -5.89
C ALA A 220 12.12 -18.00 -4.54
N TYR A 221 10.89 -17.49 -4.54
CA TYR A 221 10.15 -17.13 -3.33
C TYR A 221 9.69 -18.34 -2.52
N LEU A 222 9.55 -19.51 -3.15
CA LEU A 222 9.18 -20.77 -2.50
C LEU A 222 10.42 -21.58 -2.06
N HIS A 223 11.59 -20.96 -2.03
CA HIS A 223 12.81 -21.61 -1.58
C HIS A 223 12.67 -22.10 -0.12
N PRO A 224 13.15 -23.31 0.24
CA PRO A 224 12.96 -23.89 1.58
C PRO A 224 13.39 -23.02 2.77
N LYS A 225 14.36 -22.12 2.54
CA LYS A 225 14.81 -21.12 3.53
C LYS A 225 13.70 -20.20 4.00
N PHE A 226 12.69 -19.94 3.15
CA PHE A 226 11.60 -19.01 3.44
C PHE A 226 10.32 -19.71 3.87
N LYS A 227 10.32 -21.03 4.15
CA LYS A 227 9.10 -21.80 4.41
C LYS A 227 8.18 -21.20 5.50
N ASP A 228 8.77 -20.55 6.50
CA ASP A 228 8.05 -19.95 7.64
C ASP A 228 7.70 -18.47 7.39
N GLU A 229 8.23 -17.88 6.32
CA GLU A 229 7.99 -16.50 5.90
C GLU A 229 7.06 -16.50 4.67
N ILE A 230 7.46 -17.10 3.55
CA ILE A 230 6.74 -17.11 2.29
C ILE A 230 6.29 -18.54 1.95
N GLY A 231 4.98 -18.74 1.92
CA GLY A 231 4.36 -19.97 1.46
C GLY A 231 3.59 -19.80 0.15
N LEU A 232 3.18 -20.92 -0.44
CA LEU A 232 2.36 -20.94 -1.67
C LEU A 232 1.08 -20.13 -1.53
N SER A 233 0.43 -20.15 -0.36
CA SER A 233 -0.77 -19.36 -0.09
C SER A 233 -0.53 -17.85 -0.24
N ARG A 234 0.59 -17.33 0.30
CA ARG A 234 0.94 -15.91 0.15
C ARG A 234 1.27 -15.56 -1.31
N LEU A 235 2.04 -16.41 -1.99
CA LEU A 235 2.34 -16.22 -3.41
C LEU A 235 1.06 -16.23 -4.27
N THR A 236 0.12 -17.12 -3.94
CA THR A 236 -1.17 -17.22 -4.61
C THR A 236 -1.96 -15.92 -4.49
N LYS A 237 -1.95 -15.24 -3.33
CA LYS A 237 -2.62 -13.95 -3.15
C LYS A 237 -2.05 -12.85 -4.07
N VAL A 238 -0.73 -12.85 -4.30
CA VAL A 238 -0.10 -11.93 -5.25
C VAL A 238 -0.60 -12.21 -6.67
N TYR A 239 -0.65 -13.47 -7.08
CA TYR A 239 -1.19 -13.88 -8.39
C TYR A 239 -2.69 -13.60 -8.53
N GLN A 240 -3.48 -13.83 -7.49
CA GLN A 240 -4.92 -13.54 -7.45
C GLN A 240 -5.22 -12.06 -7.63
N TRP A 241 -4.35 -11.18 -7.16
CA TRP A 241 -4.50 -9.75 -7.40
C TRP A 241 -4.28 -9.39 -8.89
N ILE A 242 -3.38 -10.10 -9.57
CA ILE A 242 -3.13 -9.92 -11.00
C ILE A 242 -4.28 -10.53 -11.82
N ASP A 243 -4.63 -11.78 -11.52
CA ASP A 243 -5.71 -12.54 -12.13
C ASP A 243 -6.54 -13.25 -11.03
N PRO A 244 -7.73 -12.72 -10.71
CA PRO A 244 -8.59 -13.26 -9.66
C PRO A 244 -9.08 -14.70 -9.87
N SER A 245 -8.92 -15.26 -11.07
CA SER A 245 -9.31 -16.64 -11.38
C SER A 245 -8.31 -17.68 -10.89
N LEU A 246 -7.09 -17.27 -10.52
CA LEU A 246 -6.03 -18.19 -10.11
C LEU A 246 -6.24 -18.70 -8.68
N ASP A 247 -6.21 -20.00 -8.50
CA ASP A 247 -6.17 -20.65 -7.19
C ASP A 247 -4.77 -21.20 -6.88
N ALA A 248 -4.60 -21.77 -5.69
CA ALA A 248 -3.30 -22.31 -5.27
C ALA A 248 -2.83 -23.47 -6.14
N ALA A 249 -3.76 -24.25 -6.72
CA ALA A 249 -3.42 -25.35 -7.61
C ALA A 249 -2.90 -24.82 -8.95
N ALA A 250 -3.59 -23.85 -9.55
CA ALA A 250 -3.18 -23.18 -10.78
C ALA A 250 -1.80 -22.52 -10.63
N VAL A 251 -1.57 -21.78 -9.55
CA VAL A 251 -0.27 -21.14 -9.26
C VAL A 251 0.83 -22.18 -9.06
N PHE A 252 0.53 -23.30 -8.40
CA PHE A 252 1.48 -24.40 -8.27
C PHE A 252 1.83 -25.01 -9.64
N GLU A 253 0.84 -25.30 -10.49
CA GLU A 253 1.09 -25.84 -11.83
C GLU A 253 1.93 -24.90 -12.68
N MET A 254 1.66 -23.59 -12.65
CA MET A 254 2.44 -22.57 -13.36
C MET A 254 3.92 -22.57 -12.95
N HIS A 255 4.23 -22.95 -11.72
CA HIS A 255 5.60 -22.94 -11.19
C HIS A 255 6.19 -24.32 -10.94
N ARG A 256 5.48 -25.41 -11.26
CA ARG A 256 5.91 -26.78 -11.02
C ARG A 256 7.31 -27.02 -11.58
N ASP A 257 7.53 -26.73 -12.86
CA ASP A 257 8.82 -26.91 -13.51
C ASP A 257 9.90 -25.97 -12.97
N ASN A 258 9.52 -24.75 -12.60
CA ASN A 258 10.40 -23.73 -12.03
C ASN A 258 10.96 -24.13 -10.65
N ILE A 259 10.14 -24.80 -9.83
CA ILE A 259 10.56 -25.34 -8.53
C ILE A 259 11.63 -26.42 -8.71
N PHE A 260 11.47 -27.32 -9.69
CA PHE A 260 12.44 -28.39 -9.94
C PHE A 260 13.70 -27.91 -10.66
N SER A 261 13.59 -26.89 -11.53
CA SER A 261 14.75 -26.30 -12.20
C SER A 261 15.64 -25.53 -11.22
N LEU A 262 15.06 -24.82 -10.25
CA LEU A 262 15.83 -24.15 -9.17
C LEU A 262 16.71 -25.11 -8.38
N LYS A 263 16.25 -26.35 -8.16
CA LYS A 263 17.02 -27.37 -7.44
C LYS A 263 18.21 -27.87 -8.26
N LYS A 264 18.08 -27.94 -9.59
CA LYS A 264 19.18 -28.29 -10.51
C LYS A 264 20.21 -27.16 -10.60
N ASP A 265 19.76 -25.91 -10.55
CA ASP A 265 20.58 -24.68 -10.50
C ASP A 265 21.32 -24.45 -9.15
N GLN A 266 21.22 -25.41 -8.21
CA GLN A 266 21.97 -25.40 -6.95
C GLN A 266 23.21 -26.31 -6.96
N GLY A 267 23.46 -27.03 -8.07
CA GLY A 267 24.68 -27.82 -8.25
C GLY A 267 25.93 -26.93 -8.39
N SER A 268 27.08 -27.43 -7.92
CA SER A 268 28.37 -26.73 -7.89
C SER A 268 28.87 -26.20 -9.24
N GLU A 269 28.34 -26.72 -10.35
CA GLU A 269 28.71 -26.34 -11.72
C GLU A 269 27.77 -25.27 -12.34
N SER A 270 26.57 -25.07 -11.78
CA SER A 270 25.49 -24.31 -12.44
C SER A 270 25.50 -22.80 -12.18
N ASP A 271 26.41 -22.31 -11.34
CA ASP A 271 26.76 -20.88 -11.21
C ASP A 271 25.56 -19.93 -10.93
N TYR A 272 24.47 -20.47 -10.34
CA TYR A 272 23.24 -19.78 -9.95
C TYR A 272 22.64 -18.89 -11.05
N GLN A 273 22.38 -19.46 -12.23
CA GLN A 273 21.93 -18.71 -13.41
C GLN A 273 20.71 -17.82 -13.18
N TRP A 274 19.74 -18.26 -12.37
CA TRP A 274 18.55 -17.45 -12.05
C TRP A 274 18.91 -16.14 -11.32
N VAL A 275 19.97 -16.12 -10.49
CA VAL A 275 20.43 -14.92 -9.76
C VAL A 275 20.93 -13.85 -10.74
N ARG A 276 21.56 -14.26 -11.85
CA ARG A 276 22.04 -13.35 -12.89
C ARG A 276 20.92 -12.65 -13.65
N LYS A 277 19.70 -13.21 -13.62
CA LYS A 277 18.50 -12.67 -14.28
C LYS A 277 17.64 -11.83 -13.32
N LEU A 278 18.05 -11.65 -12.06
CA LEU A 278 17.30 -10.83 -11.12
C LEU A 278 17.33 -9.35 -11.53
N PRO A 279 16.20 -8.64 -11.38
CA PRO A 279 16.16 -7.20 -11.63
C PRO A 279 16.96 -6.42 -10.59
N GLN A 280 17.36 -5.20 -10.95
CA GLN A 280 18.07 -4.28 -10.05
C GLN A 280 17.25 -3.95 -8.80
N ALA A 281 15.92 -3.99 -8.90
CA ALA A 281 14.98 -3.85 -7.80
C ALA A 281 15.20 -4.86 -6.67
N ILE A 282 15.73 -6.05 -6.98
CA ILE A 282 16.04 -7.07 -5.98
C ILE A 282 17.50 -6.95 -5.55
N VAL A 283 18.42 -7.11 -6.49
CA VAL A 283 19.87 -6.97 -6.24
C VAL A 283 20.52 -6.36 -7.47
N ALA A 284 21.18 -5.21 -7.30
CA ALA A 284 22.06 -4.67 -8.32
C ALA A 284 23.50 -5.17 -8.11
N LYS A 285 24.20 -5.49 -9.21
CA LYS A 285 25.61 -5.95 -9.16
C LYS A 285 26.52 -4.97 -8.45
N SER A 286 26.27 -3.67 -8.61
CA SER A 286 27.03 -2.59 -7.98
C SER A 286 26.90 -2.52 -6.45
N GLU A 287 25.93 -3.22 -5.86
CA GLU A 287 25.66 -3.19 -4.42
C GLU A 287 26.36 -4.32 -3.66
N VAL A 288 26.97 -5.28 -4.36
CA VAL A 288 27.60 -6.46 -3.78
C VAL A 288 29.12 -6.23 -3.70
N GLN A 289 29.68 -6.34 -2.49
CA GLN A 289 31.10 -6.10 -2.20
C GLN A 289 31.96 -7.29 -2.64
N GLY A 290 32.69 -7.17 -3.76
CA GLY A 290 33.61 -8.23 -4.19
C GLY A 290 34.07 -8.14 -5.66
N SER A 291 34.91 -7.13 -5.98
CA SER A 291 35.67 -6.95 -7.24
C SER A 291 34.87 -6.91 -8.56
N ALA A 292 35.43 -6.30 -9.60
CA ALA A 292 34.77 -5.94 -10.87
C ALA A 292 34.16 -7.10 -11.70
N TRP A 293 34.16 -8.33 -11.19
CA TRP A 293 33.63 -9.54 -11.83
C TRP A 293 32.61 -10.32 -10.98
N GLY A 294 32.11 -9.77 -9.88
CA GLY A 294 30.92 -10.22 -9.15
C GLY A 294 30.91 -11.70 -8.78
N ASN A 295 31.30 -12.03 -7.56
CA ASN A 295 31.17 -13.40 -7.06
C ASN A 295 29.67 -13.77 -6.98
N ASN A 296 29.20 -14.62 -7.91
CA ASN A 296 27.82 -15.11 -7.96
C ASN A 296 27.29 -15.61 -6.60
N ARG A 297 28.18 -16.11 -5.75
CA ARG A 297 27.86 -16.55 -4.39
C ARG A 297 27.41 -15.41 -3.47
N GLU A 298 28.04 -14.24 -3.59
CA GLU A 298 27.67 -13.05 -2.82
C GLU A 298 26.37 -12.45 -3.34
N MET A 299 26.19 -12.39 -4.67
CA MET A 299 24.91 -11.99 -5.27
C MET A 299 23.77 -12.89 -4.81
N ARG A 300 23.99 -14.21 -4.77
CA ARG A 300 23.00 -15.17 -4.24
C ARG A 300 22.71 -14.90 -2.78
N THR A 301 23.74 -14.70 -1.97
CA THR A 301 23.60 -14.43 -0.52
C THR A 301 22.75 -13.19 -0.31
N GLU A 302 23.04 -12.12 -1.04
CA GLU A 302 22.31 -10.87 -0.94
C GLU A 302 20.87 -10.98 -1.48
N ALA A 303 20.67 -11.71 -2.59
CA ALA A 303 19.34 -11.98 -3.12
C ALA A 303 18.49 -12.76 -2.11
N MET A 304 19.05 -13.82 -1.53
CA MET A 304 18.37 -14.61 -0.50
C MET A 304 18.08 -13.81 0.77
N ARG A 305 18.85 -12.76 1.05
CA ARG A 305 18.59 -11.84 2.17
C ARG A 305 17.45 -10.86 1.86
N ARG A 306 17.30 -10.44 0.60
CA ARG A 306 16.35 -9.40 0.20
C ARG A 306 15.00 -9.90 -0.29
N LEU A 307 14.94 -11.11 -0.86
CA LEU A 307 13.70 -11.67 -1.41
C LEU A 307 12.51 -11.62 -0.43
N PRO A 308 12.65 -11.97 0.86
CA PRO A 308 11.55 -11.82 1.82
C PRO A 308 11.01 -10.39 1.92
N LYS A 309 11.92 -9.41 2.01
CA LYS A 309 11.55 -7.99 2.08
C LYS A 309 10.87 -7.52 0.79
N VAL A 310 11.39 -7.92 -0.37
CA VAL A 310 10.79 -7.62 -1.68
C VAL A 310 9.38 -8.20 -1.77
N PHE A 311 9.18 -9.40 -1.27
CA PHE A 311 7.87 -10.05 -1.25
C PHE A 311 6.87 -9.25 -0.40
N THR A 312 7.27 -8.84 0.80
CA THR A 312 6.46 -7.94 1.64
C THR A 312 6.19 -6.60 0.95
N THR A 313 7.15 -6.06 0.18
CA THR A 313 6.92 -4.85 -0.64
C THR A 313 5.85 -5.07 -1.71
N MET A 314 5.78 -6.25 -2.36
CA MET A 314 4.70 -6.55 -3.31
C MET A 314 3.33 -6.52 -2.62
N GLU A 315 3.19 -7.22 -1.49
CA GLU A 315 1.95 -7.23 -0.71
C GLU A 315 1.57 -5.83 -0.19
N SER A 316 2.55 -5.03 0.23
CA SER A 316 2.35 -3.64 0.64
C SER A 316 1.73 -2.77 -0.47
N MET A 317 2.20 -2.94 -1.71
CA MET A 317 1.66 -2.22 -2.86
C MET A 317 0.24 -2.69 -3.20
N ILE A 318 -0.02 -4.00 -3.13
CA ILE A 318 -1.37 -4.56 -3.31
C ILE A 318 -2.33 -3.98 -2.26
N GLU A 319 -1.97 -4.02 -0.99
CA GLU A 319 -2.77 -3.46 0.10
C GLU A 319 -2.97 -1.94 -0.07
N THR A 320 -1.98 -1.23 -0.58
CA THR A 320 -2.08 0.20 -0.89
C THR A 320 -3.22 0.47 -1.88
N ILE A 321 -3.35 -0.31 -2.94
CA ILE A 321 -4.45 -0.13 -3.90
C ILE A 321 -5.81 -0.54 -3.33
N GLN A 322 -5.85 -1.61 -2.53
CA GLN A 322 -7.07 -2.03 -1.84
C GLN A 322 -7.57 -0.95 -0.86
N ARG A 323 -6.65 -0.18 -0.26
CA ARG A 323 -7.00 0.99 0.56
C ARG A 323 -7.55 2.16 -0.25
N PHE A 324 -7.07 2.38 -1.48
CA PHE A 324 -7.71 3.35 -2.38
C PHE A 324 -9.17 2.99 -2.66
N ASP A 325 -9.45 1.71 -2.90
CA ASP A 325 -10.82 1.24 -3.12
C ASP A 325 -11.66 1.38 -1.85
N ALA A 326 -11.10 1.06 -0.68
CA ALA A 326 -11.73 1.30 0.61
C ALA A 326 -12.07 2.78 0.86
N TYR A 327 -11.19 3.71 0.46
CA TYR A 327 -11.45 5.15 0.60
C TYR A 327 -12.57 5.62 -0.32
N GLN A 328 -12.67 5.09 -1.54
CA GLN A 328 -13.80 5.37 -2.43
C GLN A 328 -15.11 4.94 -1.78
N PHE A 329 -15.14 3.74 -1.19
CA PHE A 329 -16.30 3.23 -0.46
C PHE A 329 -16.67 4.10 0.75
N GLU A 330 -15.68 4.57 1.49
CA GLU A 330 -15.86 5.50 2.61
C GLU A 330 -16.51 6.82 2.14
N VAL A 331 -15.98 7.45 1.10
CA VAL A 331 -16.53 8.71 0.55
C VAL A 331 -17.95 8.52 0.00
N LYS A 332 -18.21 7.42 -0.71
CA LYS A 332 -19.56 7.06 -1.18
C LYS A 332 -20.54 6.87 -0.03
N ALA A 333 -20.10 6.23 1.07
CA ALA A 333 -20.93 6.03 2.24
C ALA A 333 -21.30 7.35 2.93
N ILE A 334 -20.33 8.25 3.10
CA ILE A 334 -20.55 9.60 3.67
C ILE A 334 -21.65 10.33 2.87
N SER A 335 -21.54 10.33 1.54
CA SER A 335 -22.54 10.94 0.64
C SER A 335 -23.91 10.28 0.78
N LYS A 336 -24.00 8.93 0.74
CA LYS A 336 -25.26 8.18 0.91
C LYS A 336 -25.93 8.41 2.26
N LEU A 337 -25.14 8.63 3.31
CA LEU A 337 -25.62 8.88 4.67
C LEU A 337 -26.08 10.33 4.87
N GLY A 338 -25.72 11.24 3.96
CA GLY A 338 -26.06 12.65 4.06
C GLY A 338 -25.38 13.38 5.23
N ILE A 339 -24.22 12.89 5.67
CA ILE A 339 -23.40 13.51 6.71
C ILE A 339 -22.14 14.13 6.11
N SER A 340 -21.60 15.15 6.75
CA SER A 340 -20.35 15.78 6.35
C SER A 340 -19.15 14.86 6.63
N PHE A 341 -18.05 15.08 5.90
CA PHE A 341 -16.79 14.39 6.17
C PHE A 341 -16.31 14.62 7.62
N ARG A 342 -16.52 15.83 8.14
CA ARG A 342 -16.16 16.19 9.51
C ARG A 342 -16.98 15.39 10.53
N GLU A 343 -18.29 15.25 10.34
CA GLU A 343 -19.11 14.40 11.22
C GLU A 343 -18.65 12.94 11.17
N TRP A 344 -18.33 12.43 9.98
CA TRP A 344 -17.78 11.09 9.80
C TRP A 344 -16.47 10.88 10.58
N THR A 345 -15.54 11.85 10.55
CA THR A 345 -14.28 11.78 11.32
C THR A 345 -14.48 11.75 12.83
N LEU A 346 -15.58 12.32 13.32
CA LEU A 346 -15.88 12.40 14.76
C LEU A 346 -16.59 11.16 15.30
N LEU A 347 -16.94 10.19 14.44
CA LEU A 347 -17.49 8.91 14.85
C LEU A 347 -16.48 8.15 15.72
N ALA A 348 -16.84 7.97 16.99
CA ALA A 348 -16.08 7.22 17.98
C ALA A 348 -17.03 6.51 18.96
N PRO A 349 -16.63 5.38 19.58
CA PRO A 349 -17.47 4.67 20.54
C PRO A 349 -17.77 5.53 21.77
N VAL A 350 -18.99 5.42 22.30
CA VAL A 350 -19.41 6.15 23.51
C VAL A 350 -18.82 5.47 24.74
N GLY A 351 -17.69 5.98 25.23
CA GLY A 351 -17.00 5.47 26.43
C GLY A 351 -15.50 5.68 26.36
N LYS A 352 -14.98 6.69 27.05
CA LYS A 352 -13.58 7.18 26.96
C LYS A 352 -12.48 6.23 27.49
N GLN A 353 -12.83 5.04 28.00
CA GLN A 353 -11.92 4.25 28.84
C GLN A 353 -11.39 2.95 28.20
N GLN A 354 -11.63 2.71 26.90
CA GLN A 354 -11.21 1.47 26.21
C GLN A 354 -10.25 1.67 25.02
N SER A 355 -9.75 2.88 24.76
CA SER A 355 -8.94 3.15 23.55
C SER A 355 -7.45 2.89 23.71
N GLU A 356 -6.89 2.85 24.93
CA GLU A 356 -5.42 2.82 25.11
C GLU A 356 -4.76 1.52 24.62
N ASP A 357 -5.50 0.40 24.55
CA ASP A 357 -4.98 -0.91 24.13
C ASP A 357 -5.58 -1.45 22.82
N ARG A 358 -6.47 -0.70 22.15
CA ARG A 358 -7.20 -1.20 20.97
C ARG A 358 -6.67 -0.57 19.69
N ALA A 359 -6.11 -1.42 18.81
CA ALA A 359 -5.50 -0.95 17.57
C ALA A 359 -6.51 -0.55 16.47
N LEU A 360 -7.73 -1.08 16.51
CA LEU A 360 -8.76 -0.87 15.49
C LEU A 360 -10.10 -0.44 16.07
N MET A 361 -10.78 0.39 15.31
CA MET A 361 -12.17 0.74 15.45
C MET A 361 -12.97 0.23 14.25
N TYR A 362 -14.16 -0.31 14.50
CA TYR A 362 -15.09 -0.82 13.51
C TYR A 362 -16.26 0.15 13.41
N LEU A 363 -16.65 0.53 12.20
CA LEU A 363 -17.86 1.28 11.92
C LEU A 363 -18.88 0.33 11.31
N ILE A 364 -19.92 0.01 12.06
CA ILE A 364 -20.90 -1.00 11.66
C ILE A 364 -22.16 -0.28 11.18
N PRO A 365 -22.55 -0.42 9.90
CA PRO A 365 -23.84 0.07 9.45
C PRO A 365 -24.96 -0.83 9.95
N SER A 366 -26.10 -0.23 10.27
CA SER A 366 -27.35 -0.95 10.64
C SER A 366 -27.84 -1.96 9.59
N THR A 367 -27.44 -1.79 8.33
CA THR A 367 -27.66 -2.73 7.21
C THR A 367 -26.46 -2.67 6.26
N PRO A 368 -26.10 -3.78 5.56
CA PRO A 368 -24.99 -3.77 4.61
C PRO A 368 -25.14 -2.69 3.53
N VAL A 369 -24.04 -2.02 3.19
CA VAL A 369 -24.04 -0.90 2.25
C VAL A 369 -23.49 -1.32 0.90
N GLU A 370 -24.17 -0.94 -0.19
CA GLU A 370 -23.69 -1.23 -1.54
C GLU A 370 -22.38 -0.46 -1.82
N ALA A 371 -21.37 -1.23 -2.22
CA ALA A 371 -20.00 -0.80 -2.53
C ALA A 371 -19.96 0.13 -3.77
#